data_AF-A0A7W1MAK3-F1
#
_entry.id   AF-A0A7W1MAK3-F1
#
_cell.length_a   1.000
_cell.length_b   1.000
_cell.length_c   1.000
_cell.angle_alpha   90.00
_cell.angle_beta   90.00
_cell.angle_gamma   90.00
#
_symmetry.space_group_name_H-M   'P 1'
#
loop_
_entity.id
_entity.type
_entity.pdbx_description
1 polymer ?
#
loop_
_entity_poly.entity_id
_entity_poly.type
_entity_poly.pdbx_seq_one_letter_code
_entity_poly.pdbx_strand_id
1 'polypeptide(L)'
;MIIKCIENKHSLISIQKYTDIAETEYILVGKEYVVYGFCQFGNYIEFCVYEDTICSFPIWCLYPFFEIINPLASRYWLCSIKEDYNDKKGMVIGFPEMIRDDSFYNNLTDGEEEEVRIFRYWKALMDLEFPNNVIKQKAQIGDEKWLMCPSCIDAWEDSDNRDAMFICPMCKQLFHYPRYRSPIEASL
;
A
#
# COMPACT_ATOMS: atom_id res chain seq x y z
N MET A 1 -4.13 -3.10 -3.02
CA MET A 1 -4.96 -3.82 -2.03
C MET A 1 -5.14 -2.92 -0.82
N ILE A 2 -6.36 -2.85 -0.29
CA ILE A 2 -6.68 -2.11 0.93
C ILE A 2 -7.17 -3.09 1.99
N ILE A 3 -6.60 -2.96 3.19
CA ILE A 3 -6.98 -3.76 4.35
C ILE A 3 -7.36 -2.84 5.50
N LYS A 4 -8.21 -3.30 6.41
CA LYS A 4 -8.59 -2.58 7.62
C LYS A 4 -8.14 -3.35 8.84
N CYS A 5 -7.42 -2.69 9.75
CA CYS A 5 -7.03 -3.30 11.01
C CYS A 5 -8.28 -3.52 11.87
N ILE A 6 -8.55 -4.76 12.27
CA ILE A 6 -9.68 -5.14 13.14
C ILE A 6 -9.24 -5.35 14.59
N GLU A 7 -7.97 -5.68 14.79
CA GLU A 7 -7.36 -5.91 16.08
C GLU A 7 -5.86 -5.62 15.97
N ASN A 8 -5.27 -5.00 17.00
CA ASN A 8 -3.84 -4.66 17.04
C ASN A 8 -3.15 -5.15 18.33
N LYS A 9 -3.83 -6.02 19.07
CA LYS A 9 -3.33 -6.68 20.27
C LYS A 9 -3.61 -8.16 20.13
N HIS A 10 -2.75 -9.00 20.67
CA HIS A 10 -3.02 -10.43 20.71
C HIS A 10 -4.07 -10.74 21.78
N SER A 11 -5.38 -10.55 21.53
CA SER A 11 -6.40 -10.98 22.50
C SER A 11 -6.90 -12.41 22.25
N LEU A 12 -6.67 -13.01 21.07
CA LEU A 12 -7.08 -14.39 20.78
C LEU A 12 -6.06 -15.09 19.86
N ILE A 13 -5.92 -16.40 20.07
CA ILE A 13 -5.13 -17.39 19.31
C ILE A 13 -3.76 -17.70 19.94
N SER A 14 -3.61 -18.98 20.24
CA SER A 14 -2.41 -19.73 20.62
C SER A 14 -1.27 -19.62 19.59
N ILE A 15 -0.75 -18.42 19.38
CA ILE A 15 0.49 -18.14 18.65
C ILE A 15 1.65 -18.09 19.67
N GLN A 16 1.64 -18.97 20.67
CA GLN A 16 2.61 -19.04 21.78
C GLN A 16 4.04 -19.42 21.33
N LYS A 17 4.33 -19.46 20.03
CA LYS A 17 5.63 -19.90 19.50
C LYS A 17 6.47 -18.81 18.83
N TYR A 18 5.94 -17.60 18.67
CA TYR A 18 6.62 -16.54 17.93
C TYR A 18 6.58 -15.27 18.78
N THR A 19 7.49 -15.25 19.74
CA THR A 19 7.79 -14.09 20.60
C THR A 19 9.04 -13.44 20.06
N ASP A 20 8.89 -12.79 18.91
CA ASP A 20 9.56 -11.53 18.62
C ASP A 20 8.42 -10.64 18.11
N ILE A 21 8.24 -9.52 18.79
CA ILE A 21 7.02 -8.71 18.83
C ILE A 21 6.55 -8.45 17.39
N ALA A 22 5.44 -9.05 16.97
CA ALA A 22 4.80 -8.61 15.75
C ALA A 22 4.54 -7.12 15.92
N GLU A 23 5.05 -6.30 14.99
CA GLU A 23 5.03 -4.82 14.98
C GLU A 23 3.61 -4.21 14.94
N THR A 24 2.62 -5.02 15.29
CA THR A 24 1.19 -4.78 15.43
C THR A 24 0.82 -3.66 16.40
N GLU A 25 1.68 -3.29 17.33
CA GLU A 25 1.42 -2.12 18.19
C GLU A 25 1.50 -0.80 17.39
N TYR A 26 2.14 -0.82 16.22
CA TYR A 26 2.30 0.34 15.35
C TYR A 26 1.19 0.49 14.31
N ILE A 27 0.13 -0.33 14.38
CA ILE A 27 -1.10 -0.14 13.60
C ILE A 27 -2.28 0.26 14.49
N LEU A 28 -3.10 1.16 13.97
CA LEU A 28 -4.33 1.66 14.59
C LEU A 28 -5.55 0.81 14.18
N VAL A 29 -6.28 0.28 15.17
CA VAL A 29 -7.56 -0.43 14.96
C VAL A 29 -8.57 0.48 14.28
N GLY A 30 -9.27 -0.07 13.29
CA GLY A 30 -10.29 0.62 12.50
C GLY A 30 -9.73 1.43 11.32
N LYS A 31 -8.42 1.66 11.25
CA LYS A 31 -7.78 2.37 10.13
C LYS A 31 -7.61 1.44 8.92
N GLU A 32 -7.79 2.02 7.74
CA GLU A 32 -7.53 1.38 6.44
C GLU A 32 -6.08 1.66 6.01
N TYR A 33 -5.41 0.62 5.49
CA TYR A 33 -4.03 0.66 5.03
C TYR A 33 -3.93 0.19 3.59
N VAL A 34 -3.06 0.85 2.83
CA VAL A 34 -2.52 0.33 1.58
C VAL A 34 -1.50 -0.75 1.91
N VAL A 35 -1.63 -1.91 1.25
CA VAL A 35 -0.64 -2.99 1.33
C VAL A 35 0.43 -2.74 0.27
N TYR A 36 1.69 -2.62 0.69
CA TYR A 36 2.82 -2.40 -0.23
C TYR A 36 3.44 -3.71 -0.75
N GLY A 37 3.21 -4.80 -0.02
CA GLY A 37 3.63 -6.15 -0.36
C GLY A 37 3.08 -7.13 0.66
N PHE A 38 3.24 -8.42 0.40
CA PHE A 38 2.92 -9.46 1.37
C PHE A 38 3.81 -10.68 1.17
N CYS A 39 4.03 -11.44 2.23
CA CYS A 39 4.79 -12.68 2.14
C CYS A 39 4.00 -13.82 2.77
N GLN A 40 4.30 -15.04 2.33
CA GLN A 40 3.78 -16.26 2.89
C GLN A 40 4.92 -17.24 3.11
N PHE A 41 5.24 -17.51 4.38
CA PHE A 41 6.20 -18.53 4.78
C PHE A 41 5.48 -19.59 5.63
N GLY A 42 5.40 -20.82 5.10
CA GLY A 42 4.62 -21.89 5.72
C GLY A 42 3.12 -21.55 5.82
N ASN A 43 2.61 -21.51 7.06
CA ASN A 43 1.19 -21.32 7.35
C ASN A 43 0.81 -19.88 7.71
N TYR A 44 1.73 -18.93 7.54
CA TYR A 44 1.54 -17.55 7.95
C TYR A 44 1.65 -16.62 6.75
N ILE A 45 0.79 -15.60 6.73
CA ILE A 45 0.79 -14.52 5.75
C ILE A 45 1.01 -13.23 6.52
N GLU A 46 1.90 -12.38 6.03
CA GLU A 46 2.16 -11.05 6.56
C GLU A 46 1.94 -10.00 5.48
N PHE A 47 1.32 -8.89 5.87
CA PHE A 47 1.14 -7.71 5.04
C PHE A 47 2.16 -6.64 5.42
N CYS A 48 2.80 -6.08 4.40
CA CYS A 48 3.66 -4.91 4.53
C CYS A 48 2.79 -3.65 4.45
N VAL A 49 2.67 -2.91 5.55
CA VAL A 49 1.85 -1.69 5.69
C VAL A 49 2.71 -0.53 6.18
N TYR A 50 2.20 0.70 6.10
CA TYR A 50 2.91 1.89 6.55
C TYR A 50 2.00 2.79 7.38
N GLU A 51 2.47 3.14 8.57
CA GLU A 51 1.82 4.10 9.47
C GLU A 51 2.75 5.32 9.64
N ASP A 52 2.42 6.39 8.93
CA ASP A 52 3.21 7.62 8.86
C ASP A 52 3.32 8.36 10.19
N THR A 53 2.40 8.12 11.12
CA THR A 53 2.41 8.77 12.44
C THR A 53 3.26 8.05 13.48
N ILE A 54 3.69 6.82 13.20
CA ILE A 54 4.36 5.95 14.19
C ILE A 54 5.74 5.50 13.73
N CYS A 55 5.89 5.12 12.46
CA CYS A 55 7.13 4.54 11.92
C CYS A 55 7.64 5.29 10.69
N SER A 56 8.96 5.34 10.52
CA SER A 56 9.61 5.93 9.33
C SER A 56 9.69 4.97 8.13
N PHE A 57 9.48 3.67 8.36
CA PHE A 57 9.55 2.60 7.37
C PHE A 57 8.29 1.70 7.41
N PRO A 58 8.02 0.90 6.37
CA PRO A 58 6.88 -0.01 6.37
C PRO A 58 7.15 -1.24 7.25
N ILE A 59 6.11 -1.72 7.91
CA ILE A 59 6.14 -2.79 8.91
C ILE A 59 5.41 -4.02 8.40
N TRP A 60 5.85 -5.21 8.82
CA TRP A 60 5.19 -6.48 8.50
C TRP A 60 4.22 -6.88 9.61
N CYS A 61 2.96 -7.08 9.26
CA CYS A 61 1.90 -7.40 10.20
C CYS A 61 1.13 -8.66 9.76
N LEU A 62 0.80 -9.54 10.70
CA LEU A 62 0.13 -10.80 10.39
C LEU A 62 -1.29 -10.58 9.82
N TYR A 63 -1.61 -11.32 8.75
CA TYR A 63 -2.92 -11.34 8.09
C TYR A 63 -4.14 -11.38 9.04
N PRO A 64 -4.17 -12.19 10.12
CA PRO A 64 -5.34 -12.30 11.00
C PRO A 64 -5.77 -11.00 11.69
N PHE A 65 -4.92 -9.97 11.72
CA PHE A 65 -5.25 -8.66 12.30
C PHE A 65 -6.08 -7.77 11.37
N PHE A 66 -6.40 -8.24 10.17
CA PHE A 66 -6.99 -7.42 9.13
C PHE A 66 -8.20 -8.06 8.45
N GLU A 67 -9.13 -7.19 8.06
CA GLU A 67 -10.17 -7.48 7.08
C GLU A 67 -9.74 -6.92 5.72
N ILE A 68 -9.89 -7.69 4.63
CA ILE A 68 -9.61 -7.20 3.27
C ILE A 68 -10.81 -6.38 2.79
N ILE A 69 -10.60 -5.08 2.58
CA ILE A 69 -11.63 -4.15 2.10
C ILE A 69 -11.62 -4.06 0.57
N ASN A 70 -10.42 -4.06 -0.03
CA ASN A 70 -10.25 -4.06 -1.47
C ASN A 70 -9.18 -5.10 -1.86
N PRO A 71 -9.55 -6.23 -2.49
CA PRO A 71 -8.64 -7.32 -2.80
C PRO A 71 -7.78 -7.07 -4.05
N LEU A 72 -7.94 -5.95 -4.75
CA LEU A 72 -7.19 -5.67 -5.98
C LEU A 72 -5.68 -5.60 -5.70
N ALA A 73 -4.91 -6.45 -6.39
CA ALA A 73 -3.46 -6.40 -6.36
C ALA A 73 -2.94 -5.10 -7.00
N SER A 74 -1.82 -4.59 -6.50
CA SER A 74 -1.13 -3.48 -7.16
C SER A 74 -0.57 -3.94 -8.51
N ARG A 75 -0.59 -3.07 -9.52
CA ARG A 75 0.02 -3.37 -10.83
C ARG A 75 1.56 -3.40 -10.78
N TYR A 76 2.14 -2.91 -9.69
CA TYR A 76 3.58 -2.86 -9.49
C TYR A 76 4.12 -4.10 -8.77
N TRP A 77 3.23 -4.99 -8.33
CA TRP A 77 3.64 -6.21 -7.65
C TRP A 77 4.27 -7.22 -8.60
N LEU A 78 5.45 -7.69 -8.21
CA LEU A 78 6.11 -8.89 -8.71
C LEU A 78 6.02 -9.99 -7.65
N CYS A 79 6.21 -11.23 -8.08
CA CYS A 79 6.24 -12.40 -7.21
C CYS A 79 7.59 -13.09 -7.31
N SER A 80 8.14 -13.51 -6.18
CA SER A 80 9.33 -14.38 -6.11
C SER A 80 9.16 -15.43 -5.03
N ILE A 81 9.88 -16.54 -5.17
CA ILE A 81 10.02 -17.56 -4.14
C ILE A 81 11.35 -17.29 -3.43
N LYS A 82 11.30 -17.03 -2.14
CA LYS A 82 12.48 -16.79 -1.29
C LYS A 82 12.59 -17.86 -0.22
N GLU A 83 13.77 -18.05 0.34
CA GLU A 83 14.00 -18.92 1.50
C GLU A 83 14.12 -18.04 2.76
N ASP A 84 13.47 -18.45 3.85
CA ASP A 84 13.65 -17.80 5.15
C ASP A 84 14.95 -18.28 5.84
N TYR A 85 15.25 -17.70 7.00
CA TYR A 85 16.42 -18.09 7.81
C TYR A 85 16.43 -19.57 8.28
N ASN A 86 15.33 -20.30 8.12
CA ASN A 86 15.19 -21.71 8.47
C ASN A 86 15.11 -22.61 7.21
N ASP A 87 15.59 -22.14 6.06
CA ASP A 87 15.55 -22.81 4.76
C ASP A 87 14.12 -23.16 4.29
N LYS A 88 13.10 -22.49 4.82
CA LYS A 88 11.72 -22.67 4.36
C LYS A 88 11.47 -21.76 3.19
N LYS A 89 11.05 -22.37 2.09
CA LYS A 89 10.56 -21.63 0.91
C LYS A 89 9.24 -20.95 1.24
N GLY A 90 9.17 -19.68 0.89
CA GLY A 90 7.97 -18.87 0.94
C GLY A 90 7.83 -18.01 -0.30
N MET A 91 6.63 -17.48 -0.47
CA MET A 91 6.32 -16.54 -1.54
C MET A 91 6.44 -15.13 -1.00
N VAL A 92 7.08 -14.24 -1.75
CA VAL A 92 7.12 -12.80 -1.45
C VAL A 92 6.56 -12.05 -2.65
N ILE A 93 5.62 -11.15 -2.39
CA ILE A 93 4.99 -10.29 -3.39
C ILE A 93 5.18 -8.83 -2.98
N GLY A 94 5.59 -7.99 -3.92
CA GLY A 94 5.93 -6.59 -3.64
C GLY A 94 6.49 -5.89 -4.88
N PHE A 95 6.87 -4.63 -4.74
CA PHE A 95 7.48 -3.86 -5.83
C PHE A 95 8.89 -4.39 -6.20
N PRO A 96 9.43 -4.03 -7.39
CA PRO A 96 10.62 -4.69 -7.95
C PRO A 96 11.84 -4.77 -7.03
N GLU A 97 12.19 -3.70 -6.34
CA GLU A 97 13.38 -3.61 -5.48
C GLU A 97 13.21 -4.47 -4.23
N MET A 98 12.04 -4.44 -3.58
CA MET A 98 11.71 -5.35 -2.46
C MET A 98 11.84 -6.84 -2.86
N ILE A 99 11.55 -7.16 -4.13
CA ILE A 99 11.61 -8.53 -4.63
C ILE A 99 13.01 -8.94 -5.05
N ARG A 100 13.75 -8.07 -5.74
CA ARG A 100 15.02 -8.41 -6.40
C ARG A 100 16.24 -8.24 -5.51
N ASP A 101 16.14 -7.43 -4.47
CA ASP A 101 17.23 -7.15 -3.54
C ASP A 101 16.86 -7.66 -2.15
N ASP A 102 17.58 -8.68 -1.70
CA ASP A 102 17.36 -9.30 -0.39
C ASP A 102 17.80 -8.39 0.77
N SER A 103 18.68 -7.42 0.52
CA SER A 103 19.13 -6.44 1.51
C SER A 103 18.21 -5.22 1.62
N PHE A 104 17.34 -5.00 0.63
CA PHE A 104 16.52 -3.79 0.53
C PHE A 104 15.75 -3.45 1.80
N TYR A 105 15.05 -4.44 2.38
CA TYR A 105 14.22 -4.18 3.57
C TYR A 105 15.07 -3.80 4.78
N ASN A 106 16.22 -4.45 4.98
CA ASN A 106 17.12 -4.14 6.08
C ASN A 106 17.73 -2.73 5.93
N ASN A 107 18.21 -2.40 4.73
CA ASN A 107 18.74 -1.06 4.46
C ASN A 107 17.65 0.02 4.62
N LEU A 108 16.41 -0.28 4.21
CA LEU A 108 15.26 0.61 4.43
C LEU A 108 14.98 0.84 5.92
N THR A 109 15.02 -0.22 6.74
CA THR A 109 14.81 -0.11 8.20
C THR A 109 15.97 0.60 8.89
N ASP A 110 17.19 0.43 8.39
CA ASP A 110 18.40 1.13 8.85
C ASP A 110 18.40 2.62 8.46
N GLY A 111 17.50 3.01 7.53
CA GLY A 111 17.30 4.39 7.11
C GLY A 111 18.25 4.84 6.01
N GLU A 112 18.81 3.91 5.25
CA GLU A 112 19.67 4.20 4.09
C GLU A 112 18.92 5.07 3.08
N GLU A 113 19.56 6.17 2.66
CA GLU A 113 18.88 7.25 1.93
C GLU A 113 18.26 6.76 0.61
N GLU A 114 18.93 5.84 -0.08
CA GLU A 114 18.50 5.35 -1.39
C GLU A 114 17.28 4.43 -1.27
N GLU A 115 17.27 3.49 -0.34
CA GLU A 115 16.14 2.58 -0.10
C GLU A 115 14.92 3.33 0.43
N VAL A 116 15.12 4.33 1.30
CA VAL A 116 14.06 5.25 1.73
C VAL A 116 13.47 6.00 0.53
N ARG A 117 14.32 6.50 -0.37
CA ARG A 117 13.88 7.20 -1.59
C ARG A 117 13.10 6.28 -2.52
N ILE A 118 13.59 5.06 -2.75
CA ILE A 118 12.93 4.04 -3.57
C ILE A 118 11.57 3.67 -2.98
N PHE A 119 11.50 3.40 -1.66
CA PHE A 119 10.24 3.08 -1.01
C PHE A 119 9.22 4.23 -1.15
N ARG A 120 9.63 5.48 -0.89
CA ARG A 120 8.75 6.66 -1.04
C ARG A 120 8.20 6.81 -2.46
N TYR A 121 9.03 6.50 -3.47
CA TYR A 121 8.59 6.50 -4.86
C TYR A 121 7.48 5.47 -5.10
N TRP A 122 7.69 4.22 -4.70
CA TRP A 122 6.67 3.16 -4.87
C TRP A 122 5.42 3.43 -4.05
N LYS A 123 5.59 3.90 -2.81
CA LYS A 123 4.50 4.30 -1.94
C LYS A 123 3.60 5.32 -2.62
N ALA A 124 4.19 6.38 -3.17
CA ALA A 124 3.44 7.42 -3.87
C ALA A 124 2.67 6.89 -5.08
N LEU A 125 3.22 5.95 -5.84
CA LEU A 125 2.51 5.32 -6.96
C LEU A 125 1.37 4.42 -6.47
N MET A 126 1.61 3.59 -5.46
CA MET A 126 0.65 2.61 -4.95
C MET A 126 -0.51 3.25 -4.19
N ASP A 127 -0.25 4.35 -3.47
CA ASP A 127 -1.29 5.13 -2.79
C ASP A 127 -2.31 5.71 -3.77
N LEU A 128 -1.92 5.93 -5.03
CA LEU A 128 -2.80 6.50 -6.04
C LEU A 128 -3.73 5.47 -6.69
N GLU A 129 -3.35 4.19 -6.66
CA GLU A 129 -4.09 3.13 -7.37
C GLU A 129 -5.50 2.90 -6.84
N PHE A 130 -5.74 3.24 -5.57
CA PHE A 130 -6.98 2.89 -4.87
C PHE A 130 -7.68 4.15 -4.31
N PRO A 131 -9.03 4.19 -4.33
CA PRO A 131 -9.76 5.30 -3.76
C PRO A 131 -9.42 5.49 -2.28
N ASN A 132 -9.13 6.72 -1.88
CA ASN A 132 -8.93 7.07 -0.47
C ASN A 132 -10.24 7.63 0.12
N ASN A 133 -10.84 6.91 1.07
CA ASN A 133 -12.10 7.28 1.68
C ASN A 133 -12.05 8.55 2.53
N VAL A 134 -10.87 8.97 2.99
CA VAL A 134 -10.67 10.22 3.76
C VAL A 134 -10.78 11.43 2.84
N ILE A 135 -10.26 11.32 1.61
CA ILE A 135 -10.34 12.38 0.62
C ILE A 135 -11.74 12.38 0.02
N LYS A 136 -12.46 13.50 0.14
CA LYS A 136 -13.82 13.64 -0.43
C LYS A 136 -13.86 14.39 -1.74
N GLN A 137 -12.82 15.16 -2.03
CA GLN A 137 -12.76 16.01 -3.21
C GLN A 137 -12.44 15.18 -4.46
N LYS A 138 -13.07 15.53 -5.57
CA LYS A 138 -12.79 14.96 -6.89
C LYS A 138 -12.27 16.08 -7.80
N ALA A 139 -11.37 15.75 -8.73
CA ALA A 139 -11.07 16.68 -9.81
C ALA A 139 -12.32 16.90 -10.67
N GLN A 140 -12.42 18.05 -11.33
CA GLN A 140 -13.52 18.34 -12.23
C GLN A 140 -13.19 17.90 -13.65
N ILE A 141 -14.20 17.48 -14.40
CA ILE A 141 -14.08 17.19 -15.82
C ILE A 141 -14.29 18.52 -16.56
N GLY A 142 -13.28 18.99 -17.30
CA GLY A 142 -13.40 20.15 -18.17
C GLY A 142 -14.11 19.79 -19.47
N ASP A 143 -13.52 18.86 -20.22
CA ASP A 143 -14.09 18.27 -21.44
C ASP A 143 -13.70 16.78 -21.54
N GLU A 144 -13.64 16.18 -22.73
CA GLU A 144 -13.21 14.79 -22.94
C GLU A 144 -11.73 14.51 -22.64
N LYS A 145 -10.85 15.51 -22.71
CA LYS A 145 -9.41 15.34 -22.53
C LYS A 145 -8.84 16.15 -21.38
N TRP A 146 -9.62 17.01 -20.74
CA TRP A 146 -9.11 17.92 -19.74
C TRP A 146 -9.74 17.67 -18.38
N LEU A 147 -8.89 17.65 -17.36
CA LEU A 147 -9.29 17.74 -15.97
C LEU A 147 -8.99 19.15 -15.45
N MET A 148 -9.71 19.54 -14.40
CA MET A 148 -9.52 20.82 -13.72
C MET A 148 -9.42 20.62 -12.21
N CYS A 149 -8.47 21.32 -11.59
CA CYS A 149 -8.30 21.30 -10.15
C CYS A 149 -9.36 22.20 -9.50
N PRO A 150 -10.21 21.68 -8.61
CA PRO A 150 -11.22 22.50 -7.95
C PRO A 150 -10.62 23.53 -6.99
N SER A 151 -9.35 23.37 -6.58
CA SER A 151 -8.71 24.23 -5.59
C SER A 151 -7.89 25.38 -6.19
N CYS A 152 -7.17 25.14 -7.28
CA CYS A 152 -6.33 26.15 -7.92
C CYS A 152 -6.77 26.53 -9.33
N ILE A 153 -7.91 25.99 -9.79
CA ILE A 153 -8.56 26.24 -11.09
C ILE A 153 -7.70 25.95 -12.33
N ASP A 154 -6.50 25.41 -12.15
CA ASP A 154 -5.64 24.98 -13.24
C ASP A 154 -6.21 23.75 -13.95
N ALA A 155 -5.95 23.65 -15.24
CA ALA A 155 -6.42 22.57 -16.09
C ALA A 155 -5.23 21.87 -16.77
N TRP A 156 -5.31 20.55 -16.88
CA TRP A 156 -4.29 19.74 -17.54
C TRP A 156 -4.94 18.66 -18.40
N GLU A 157 -4.18 18.21 -19.40
CA GLU A 157 -4.61 17.11 -20.24
C GLU A 157 -4.59 15.80 -19.43
N ASP A 158 -5.71 15.10 -19.49
CA ASP A 158 -5.93 13.80 -18.92
C ASP A 158 -5.10 12.77 -19.68
N SER A 159 -3.92 12.46 -19.15
CA SER A 159 -3.18 11.27 -19.56
C SER A 159 -4.02 10.03 -19.26
N ASP A 160 -3.87 8.95 -20.02
CA ASP A 160 -4.54 7.65 -19.81
C ASP A 160 -4.22 7.05 -18.42
N ASN A 161 -4.87 7.60 -17.39
CA ASN A 161 -4.58 7.36 -16.00
C ASN A 161 -5.48 6.24 -15.50
N ARG A 162 -4.84 5.19 -14.99
CA ARG A 162 -5.52 4.01 -14.42
C ARG A 162 -5.67 4.12 -12.90
N ASP A 163 -5.15 5.19 -12.30
CA ASP A 163 -5.24 5.44 -10.87
C ASP A 163 -6.61 5.95 -10.43
N ALA A 164 -6.99 5.59 -9.21
CA ALA A 164 -8.20 6.08 -8.57
C ALA A 164 -8.04 7.50 -8.01
N MET A 165 -6.81 7.89 -7.72
CA MET A 165 -6.46 9.18 -7.15
C MET A 165 -5.48 9.92 -8.06
N PHE A 166 -5.41 11.23 -7.89
CA PHE A 166 -4.58 12.10 -8.70
C PHE A 166 -4.05 13.28 -7.89
N ILE A 167 -2.80 13.68 -8.15
CA ILE A 167 -2.16 14.85 -7.55
C ILE A 167 -2.12 15.99 -8.56
N CYS A 168 -2.72 17.14 -8.23
CA CYS A 168 -2.68 18.32 -9.09
C CYS A 168 -1.23 18.74 -9.40
N PRO A 169 -0.86 18.92 -10.68
CA PRO A 169 0.51 19.25 -11.06
C PRO A 169 0.95 20.62 -10.54
N MET A 170 0.00 21.55 -10.34
CA MET A 170 0.29 22.91 -9.89
C MET A 170 0.25 23.08 -8.38
N CYS A 171 -0.85 22.74 -7.72
CA CYS A 171 -1.01 22.97 -6.27
C CYS A 171 -0.66 21.76 -5.39
N LYS A 172 -0.32 20.61 -6.00
CA LYS A 172 0.06 19.36 -5.32
C LYS A 172 -1.01 18.77 -4.39
N GLN A 173 -2.25 19.24 -4.47
CA GLN A 173 -3.37 18.64 -3.73
C GLN A 173 -3.82 17.32 -4.34
N LEU A 174 -4.26 16.40 -3.48
CA LEU A 174 -4.73 15.07 -3.82
C LEU A 174 -6.26 15.07 -4.02
N PHE A 175 -6.72 14.44 -5.09
CA PHE A 175 -8.13 14.34 -5.47
C PHE A 175 -8.46 12.92 -5.94
N HIS A 176 -9.73 12.53 -5.85
CA HIS A 176 -10.21 11.37 -6.62
C HIS A 176 -10.21 11.70 -8.10
N TYR A 177 -9.78 10.74 -8.91
CA TYR A 177 -9.86 10.81 -10.36
C TYR A 177 -11.33 10.64 -10.79
N PRO A 178 -11.96 11.65 -11.43
CA PRO A 178 -13.41 11.66 -11.64
C PRO A 178 -13.90 10.60 -12.64
N ARG A 179 -13.00 10.03 -13.43
CA ARG A 179 -13.31 9.02 -14.44
C ARG A 179 -12.89 7.61 -14.03
N TYR A 180 -12.33 7.45 -12.83
CA TYR A 180 -11.97 6.13 -12.33
C TYR A 180 -13.19 5.22 -12.27
N ARG A 181 -13.04 4.01 -12.77
CA ARG A 181 -14.02 2.93 -12.65
C ARG A 181 -13.36 1.77 -11.94
N SER A 182 -13.93 1.35 -10.82
CA SER A 182 -13.40 0.20 -10.09
C SER A 182 -13.42 -1.04 -10.98
N PRO A 183 -12.30 -1.78 -11.13
CA PRO A 183 -12.28 -3.06 -11.85
C PRO A 183 -13.28 -4.08 -11.28
N ILE A 184 -13.62 -3.96 -9.99
CA ILE A 184 -14.62 -4.80 -9.31
C ILE A 184 -16.03 -4.49 -9.85
N GLU A 185 -16.35 -3.20 -10.02
CA GLU A 185 -17.68 -2.76 -10.48
C GLU A 185 -17.86 -2.96 -11.99
N ALA A 186 -16.78 -2.88 -12.77
CA ALA A 186 -16.83 -3.06 -14.23
C ALA A 186 -17.04 -4.52 -14.68
N SER A 187 -16.96 -5.48 -13.74
CA SER A 187 -17.11 -6.92 -14.01
C SER A 187 -18.51 -7.46 -13.65
N LEU A 188 -19.42 -6.60 -13.21
CA LEU A 188 -20.83 -6.88 -12.91
C LEU A 188 -21.74 -6.34 -14.02
#